data_AF-A0A8S4QE15-F1
#
_entry.id   AF-A0A8S4QE15-F1
#
_cell.length_a   1.000
_cell.length_b   1.000
_cell.length_c   1.000
_cell.angle_alpha   90.00
_cell.angle_beta   90.00
_cell.angle_gamma   90.00
#
_symmetry.space_group_name_H-M   'P 1'
#
loop_
_entity.id
_entity.type
_entity.pdbx_description
1 polymer ?
#
loop_
_entity_poly.entity_id
_entity_poly.type
_entity_poly.pdbx_seq_one_letter_code
_entity_poly.pdbx_strand_id
1 'polypeptide(L)'
;MDVRESARRIADKPLLSQHIDQYLKVIEENGAEFVRRSGDAGGGQYSVCARKAADQLLEALLDHTVTERLGSKAHRIFRLIRSKKYIEEEDIQKNAMLPNKECKELTYKLLEEHFISVQPMRKAASAGGTAKAIYLYHVKIHEVAHTVREMCYRALHNIISVGAHVRQSHARLLDKQRRVRSIVHGMRIRGEPQHNIDDVLETLTPPELAAVSAAETRLRTLAAAEIELDRALFLLSCYFAYPR
;
A
#
# COMPACT_ATOMS: atom_id res chain seq x y z
N MET A 1 -20.27 20.38 14.81
CA MET A 1 -19.20 20.22 15.82
C MET A 1 -18.31 21.45 15.68
N ASP A 2 -18.17 22.27 16.71
CA ASP A 2 -17.43 23.53 16.59
C ASP A 2 -15.92 23.28 16.77
N VAL A 3 -15.19 23.28 15.66
CA VAL A 3 -13.75 22.95 15.62
C VAL A 3 -12.94 23.94 16.48
N ARG A 4 -13.40 25.19 16.58
CA ARG A 4 -12.78 26.23 17.41
C ARG A 4 -12.93 25.93 18.89
N GLU A 5 -14.08 25.43 19.30
CA GLU A 5 -14.34 25.07 20.70
C GLU A 5 -13.52 23.82 21.10
N SER A 6 -13.44 22.82 20.22
CA SER A 6 -12.60 21.65 20.42
C SER A 6 -11.11 21.99 20.50
N ALA A 7 -10.62 22.94 19.69
CA ALA A 7 -9.24 23.40 19.75
C ALA A 7 -8.90 24.15 21.04
N ARG A 8 -9.85 24.90 21.61
CA ARG A 8 -9.69 25.56 22.93
C ARG A 8 -9.65 24.57 24.10
N ARG A 9 -10.31 23.41 23.96
CA ARG A 9 -10.28 22.34 24.98
C ARG A 9 -8.93 21.61 25.02
N ILE A 10 -8.16 21.65 23.93
CA ILE A 10 -6.81 21.07 23.87
C ILE A 10 -5.82 22.13 24.40
N ALA A 11 -5.71 22.21 25.73
CA ALA A 11 -4.84 23.16 26.43
C ALA A 11 -3.33 22.99 26.11
N ASP A 12 -2.96 21.83 25.55
CA ASP A 12 -1.58 21.41 25.31
C ASP A 12 -0.90 22.15 24.13
N LYS A 13 -1.65 22.91 23.32
CA LYS A 13 -1.13 23.59 22.12
C LYS A 13 -1.74 24.99 21.93
N PRO A 14 -1.22 26.03 22.62
CA PRO A 14 -1.77 27.39 22.54
C PRO A 14 -1.72 27.97 21.11
N LEU A 15 -0.70 27.63 20.33
CA LEU A 15 -0.53 28.06 18.93
C LEU A 15 -1.64 27.54 18.00
N LEU A 16 -2.22 26.37 18.31
CA LEU A 16 -3.32 25.80 17.51
C LEU A 16 -4.57 26.68 17.63
N SER A 17 -4.87 27.16 18.84
CA SER A 17 -6.02 28.02 19.10
C SER A 17 -5.89 29.41 18.47
N GLN A 18 -4.65 29.90 18.31
CA GLN A 18 -4.35 31.22 17.75
C GLN A 18 -4.35 31.22 16.21
N HIS A 19 -3.87 30.15 15.58
CA HIS A 19 -3.67 30.07 14.12
C HIS A 19 -4.59 29.08 13.40
N ILE A 20 -5.71 28.68 14.02
CA ILE A 20 -6.60 27.64 13.49
C ILE A 20 -7.12 27.97 12.07
N ASP A 21 -7.51 29.22 11.83
CA ASP A 21 -8.04 29.65 10.53
C ASP A 21 -6.95 29.62 9.46
N GLN A 22 -5.68 29.86 9.83
CA GLN A 22 -4.55 29.77 8.91
C GLN A 22 -4.26 28.31 8.53
N TYR A 23 -4.30 27.39 9.50
CA TYR A 23 -4.15 25.95 9.22
C TYR A 23 -5.28 25.42 8.32
N LEU A 24 -6.52 25.82 8.58
CA LEU A 24 -7.65 25.43 7.74
C LEU A 24 -7.52 25.95 6.31
N LYS A 25 -7.05 27.19 6.13
CA LYS A 25 -6.79 27.76 4.82
C LYS A 25 -5.67 27.04 4.07
N VAL A 26 -4.57 26.68 4.75
CA VAL A 26 -3.49 25.89 4.14
C VAL A 26 -3.97 24.50 3.70
N ILE A 27 -4.82 23.85 4.51
CA ILE A 27 -5.38 22.54 4.16
C ILE A 27 -6.33 22.64 2.95
N GLU A 28 -7.10 23.72 2.85
CA GLU A 28 -7.96 24.01 1.70
C GLU A 28 -7.14 24.26 0.42
N GLU A 29 -6.03 25.01 0.52
CA GLU A 29 -5.17 25.40 -0.62
C GLU A 29 -4.21 24.29 -1.10
N ASN A 30 -4.04 23.20 -0.35
CA ASN A 30 -3.10 22.11 -0.64
C ASN A 30 -3.43 21.31 -1.93
N GLY A 31 -4.56 21.60 -2.62
CA GLY A 31 -4.94 20.96 -3.88
C GLY A 31 -5.41 19.50 -3.77
N ALA A 32 -5.25 18.87 -2.61
CA ALA A 32 -5.72 17.51 -2.33
C ALA A 32 -7.25 17.40 -2.12
N GLU A 33 -7.94 18.54 -1.95
CA GLU A 33 -9.40 18.64 -1.74
C GLU A 33 -9.95 17.78 -0.58
N PHE A 34 -9.12 17.41 0.41
CA PHE A 34 -9.57 16.63 1.57
C PHE A 34 -10.58 17.40 2.43
N VAL A 35 -10.39 18.72 2.52
CA VAL A 35 -11.30 19.62 3.23
C VAL A 35 -11.76 20.69 2.24
N ARG A 36 -13.07 20.87 2.13
CA ARG A 36 -13.70 21.88 1.28
C ARG A 36 -14.54 22.82 2.14
N ARG A 37 -14.41 24.12 1.90
CA ARG A 37 -15.30 25.12 2.48
C ARG A 37 -16.71 24.99 1.87
N SER A 38 -17.70 24.68 2.70
CA SER A 38 -19.09 24.46 2.29
C SER A 38 -19.98 25.68 2.50
N GLY A 39 -19.53 26.67 3.29
CA GLY A 39 -20.28 27.92 3.49
C GLY A 39 -19.52 28.96 4.31
N ASP A 40 -20.01 30.20 4.28
CA ASP A 40 -19.38 31.35 4.95
C ASP A 40 -20.02 31.73 6.29
N ALA A 41 -21.12 31.09 6.66
CA ALA A 41 -21.80 31.34 7.93
C ALA A 41 -20.92 30.95 9.14
N GLY A 42 -20.84 31.82 10.15
CA GLY A 42 -20.14 31.53 11.41
C GLY A 42 -18.61 31.59 11.33
N GLY A 43 -18.04 32.22 10.29
CA GLY A 43 -16.59 32.32 10.10
C GLY A 43 -15.99 31.12 9.37
N GLY A 44 -16.77 30.45 8.51
CA GLY A 44 -16.33 29.37 7.62
C GLY A 44 -16.79 27.99 8.08
N GLN A 45 -17.64 27.34 7.29
CA GLN A 45 -17.99 25.94 7.44
C GLN A 45 -17.11 25.09 6.54
N TYR A 46 -16.52 24.04 7.10
CA TYR A 46 -15.65 23.11 6.38
C TYR A 46 -16.27 21.71 6.39
N SER A 47 -16.19 21.06 5.24
CA SER A 47 -16.66 19.70 5.01
C SER A 47 -15.47 18.81 4.64
N VAL A 48 -15.40 17.61 5.23
CA VAL A 48 -14.35 16.64 4.92
C VAL A 48 -14.83 15.73 3.79
N CYS A 49 -14.13 15.77 2.67
CA CYS A 49 -14.44 14.99 1.47
C CYS A 49 -13.80 13.60 1.54
N ALA A 50 -14.41 12.68 2.31
CA ALA A 50 -13.90 11.31 2.47
C ALA A 50 -13.71 10.57 1.12
N ARG A 51 -14.58 10.84 0.14
CA ARG A 51 -14.47 10.28 -1.22
C ARG A 51 -13.18 10.72 -1.93
N LYS A 52 -12.87 12.01 -1.90
CA LYS A 52 -11.63 12.55 -2.50
C LYS A 52 -10.39 12.05 -1.76
N ALA A 53 -10.48 11.91 -0.45
CA ALA A 53 -9.44 11.28 0.35
C ALA A 53 -9.18 9.84 -0.08
N ALA A 54 -10.23 9.04 -0.26
CA ALA A 54 -10.10 7.66 -0.74
C ALA A 54 -9.49 7.58 -2.14
N ASP A 55 -9.89 8.46 -3.07
CA ASP A 55 -9.31 8.53 -4.42
C ASP A 55 -7.80 8.82 -4.38
N GLN A 56 -7.36 9.80 -3.59
CA GLN A 56 -5.94 10.14 -3.46
C GLN A 56 -5.13 9.05 -2.76
N LEU A 57 -5.70 8.42 -1.73
CA LEU A 57 -5.06 7.30 -1.05
C LEU A 57 -4.91 6.10 -1.98
N LEU A 58 -5.90 5.84 -2.83
CA LEU A 58 -5.80 4.82 -3.87
C LEU A 58 -4.70 5.17 -4.87
N GLU A 59 -4.66 6.42 -5.37
CA GLU A 59 -3.61 6.84 -6.30
C GLU A 59 -2.21 6.65 -5.70
N ALA A 60 -2.01 7.03 -4.44
CA ALA A 60 -0.75 6.81 -3.73
C ALA A 60 -0.44 5.32 -3.56
N LEU A 61 -1.43 4.47 -3.27
CA LEU A 61 -1.25 3.02 -3.18
C LEU A 61 -0.81 2.42 -4.53
N LEU A 62 -1.45 2.84 -5.63
CA LEU A 62 -1.09 2.41 -6.98
C LEU A 62 0.33 2.86 -7.34
N ASP A 63 0.69 4.10 -6.99
CA ASP A 63 1.99 4.68 -7.24
C ASP A 63 3.11 3.90 -6.54
N HIS A 64 2.92 3.54 -5.26
CA HIS A 64 3.84 2.67 -4.53
C HIS A 64 3.87 1.25 -5.11
N THR A 65 2.72 0.68 -5.45
CA THR A 65 2.66 -0.68 -6.03
C THR A 65 3.45 -0.77 -7.33
N VAL A 66 3.34 0.22 -8.21
CA VAL A 66 4.11 0.28 -9.47
C VAL A 66 5.60 0.51 -9.19
N THR A 67 5.93 1.37 -8.23
CA THR A 67 7.33 1.66 -7.86
C THR A 67 8.04 0.43 -7.32
N GLU A 68 7.42 -0.32 -6.41
CA GLU A 68 8.00 -1.52 -5.80
C GLU A 68 8.15 -2.67 -6.82
N ARG A 69 7.20 -2.82 -7.75
CA ARG A 69 7.22 -3.93 -8.72
C ARG A 69 8.06 -3.67 -9.97
N LEU A 70 7.96 -2.46 -10.53
CA LEU A 70 8.52 -2.14 -11.85
C LEU A 70 9.59 -1.04 -11.78
N GLY A 71 9.80 -0.45 -10.60
CA GLY A 71 10.81 0.58 -10.36
C GLY A 71 10.33 2.01 -10.63
N SER A 72 11.16 2.98 -10.23
CA SER A 72 10.85 4.41 -10.30
C SER A 72 10.64 4.93 -11.72
N LYS A 73 11.35 4.37 -12.72
CA LYS A 73 11.21 4.75 -14.13
C LYS A 73 9.84 4.35 -14.69
N ALA A 74 9.34 3.17 -14.34
CA ALA A 74 8.01 2.72 -14.74
C ALA A 74 6.92 3.55 -14.06
N HIS A 75 7.08 3.84 -12.76
CA HIS A 75 6.18 4.72 -12.02
C HIS A 75 6.09 6.11 -12.67
N ARG A 76 7.20 6.67 -13.17
CA ARG A 76 7.20 7.93 -13.91
C ARG A 76 6.32 7.89 -15.16
N ILE A 77 6.43 6.81 -15.95
CA ILE A 77 5.59 6.60 -17.15
C ILE A 77 4.12 6.45 -16.75
N PHE A 78 3.83 5.65 -15.72
CA PHE A 78 2.47 5.47 -15.21
C PHE A 78 1.81 6.81 -14.80
N ARG A 79 2.52 7.64 -14.03
CA ARG A 79 2.05 8.97 -13.61
C ARG A 79 1.86 9.92 -14.81
N LEU A 80 2.74 9.83 -15.82
CA LEU A 80 2.61 10.61 -17.05
C LEU A 80 1.33 10.24 -17.82
N ILE A 81 1.07 8.95 -18.01
CA ILE A 81 -0.15 8.47 -18.70
C ILE A 81 -1.40 8.88 -17.91
N ARG A 82 -1.37 8.74 -16.58
CA ARG A 82 -2.49 9.14 -15.69
C ARG A 82 -2.81 10.63 -15.83
N SER A 83 -1.80 11.50 -15.90
CA SER A 83 -2.02 12.96 -15.97
C SER A 83 -2.58 13.43 -17.32
N LYS A 84 -2.18 12.84 -18.44
CA LYS A 84 -2.64 13.23 -19.79
C LYS A 84 -3.95 12.57 -20.24
N LYS A 85 -4.50 11.64 -19.46
CA LYS A 85 -5.67 10.78 -19.75
C LYS A 85 -5.47 9.82 -20.92
N TYR A 86 -5.15 10.34 -22.11
CA TYR A 86 -4.85 9.57 -23.32
C TYR A 86 -3.55 10.08 -23.92
N ILE A 87 -2.63 9.18 -24.23
CA ILE A 87 -1.32 9.54 -24.76
C ILE A 87 -0.84 8.52 -25.81
N GLU A 88 -0.23 9.00 -26.89
CA GLU A 88 0.42 8.16 -27.90
C GLU A 88 1.81 7.72 -27.44
N GLU A 89 2.34 6.63 -28.01
CA GLU A 89 3.66 6.11 -27.65
C GLU A 89 4.79 7.13 -27.86
N GLU A 90 4.73 7.90 -28.95
CA GLU A 90 5.72 8.94 -29.24
C GLU A 90 5.72 10.05 -28.18
N ASP A 91 4.54 10.40 -27.66
CA ASP A 91 4.42 11.41 -26.64
C ASP A 91 4.85 10.90 -25.27
N ILE A 92 4.68 9.61 -24.98
CA ILE A 92 5.26 9.00 -23.77
C ILE A 92 6.79 9.17 -23.83
N GLN A 93 7.42 8.82 -24.96
CA GLN A 93 8.88 8.93 -25.13
C GLN A 93 9.37 10.38 -24.98
N LYS A 94 8.70 11.34 -25.61
CA LYS A 94 9.08 12.77 -25.54
C LYS A 94 8.99 13.33 -24.11
N ASN A 95 7.97 12.94 -23.34
CA ASN A 95 7.73 13.52 -22.01
C ASN A 95 8.36 12.73 -20.85
N ALA A 96 8.72 11.45 -21.05
CA ALA A 96 9.27 10.62 -19.99
C ALA A 96 10.74 10.93 -19.64
N MET A 97 11.46 11.63 -20.52
CA MET A 97 12.92 11.88 -20.40
C MET A 97 13.70 10.57 -20.13
N LEU A 98 13.36 9.52 -20.87
CA LEU A 98 13.98 8.20 -20.82
C LEU A 98 14.43 7.80 -22.22
N PRO A 99 15.45 6.93 -22.35
CA PRO A 99 15.84 6.37 -23.65
C PRO A 99 14.66 5.64 -24.30
N ASN A 100 14.51 5.76 -25.63
CA ASN A 100 13.36 5.22 -26.36
C ASN A 100 13.18 3.71 -26.17
N LYS A 101 14.28 2.94 -26.15
CA LYS A 101 14.23 1.48 -25.96
C LYS A 101 13.66 1.13 -24.58
N GLU A 102 14.20 1.75 -23.53
CA GLU A 102 13.77 1.52 -22.15
C GLU A 102 12.32 1.96 -21.93
N CYS A 103 11.92 3.10 -22.51
CA CYS A 103 10.56 3.61 -22.41
C CYS A 103 9.53 2.62 -23.00
N LYS A 104 9.82 2.06 -24.18
CA LYS A 104 8.98 1.03 -24.80
C LYS A 104 8.88 -0.22 -23.94
N GLU A 105 10.01 -0.75 -23.48
CA GLU A 105 10.06 -1.95 -22.64
C GLU A 105 9.23 -1.78 -21.35
N LEU A 106 9.36 -0.65 -20.67
CA LEU A 106 8.59 -0.36 -19.46
C LEU A 106 7.10 -0.15 -19.74
N THR A 107 6.75 0.48 -20.86
CA THR A 107 5.35 0.66 -21.27
C THR A 107 4.67 -0.69 -21.54
N TYR A 108 5.36 -1.62 -22.21
CA TYR A 108 4.83 -2.96 -22.43
C TYR A 108 4.71 -3.75 -21.12
N LYS A 109 5.68 -3.67 -20.20
CA LYS A 109 5.57 -4.28 -18.87
C LYS A 109 4.38 -3.76 -18.08
N LEU A 110 4.10 -2.45 -18.15
CA LEU A 110 2.92 -1.85 -17.51
C LEU A 110 1.61 -2.37 -18.12
N LEU A 111 1.60 -2.66 -19.42
CA LEU A 111 0.45 -3.21 -20.14
C LEU A 111 0.22 -4.69 -19.80
N GLU A 112 1.30 -5.48 -19.74
CA GLU A 112 1.29 -6.90 -19.35
C GLU A 112 0.75 -7.10 -17.93
N GLU A 113 1.13 -6.22 -17.00
CA GLU A 113 0.66 -6.24 -15.60
C GLU A 113 -0.70 -5.55 -15.40
N HIS A 114 -1.38 -5.17 -16.49
CA HIS A 114 -2.70 -4.52 -16.48
C HIS A 114 -2.79 -3.22 -15.67
N PHE A 115 -1.67 -2.48 -15.53
CA PHE A 115 -1.67 -1.14 -14.93
C PHE A 115 -2.11 -0.05 -15.91
N ILE A 116 -1.90 -0.29 -17.21
CA ILE A 116 -2.34 0.59 -18.29
C ILE A 116 -3.17 -0.20 -19.29
N SER A 117 -4.03 0.50 -20.03
CA SER A 117 -4.82 -0.09 -21.11
C SER A 117 -4.53 0.66 -22.41
N VAL A 118 -4.72 -0.04 -23.52
CA VAL A 118 -4.59 0.53 -24.86
C VAL A 118 -5.95 0.58 -25.54
N GLN A 119 -6.28 1.74 -26.10
CA GLN A 119 -7.48 1.93 -26.89
C GLN A 119 -7.07 2.20 -28.35
N PRO A 120 -7.41 1.30 -29.29
CA PRO A 120 -7.19 1.57 -30.71
C PRO A 120 -8.22 2.60 -31.19
N MET A 121 -7.75 3.68 -31.80
CA MET A 121 -8.55 4.68 -32.49
C MET A 121 -8.22 4.69 -33.97
N ARG A 122 -9.24 4.89 -34.82
CA ARG A 122 -9.04 5.11 -36.25
C ARG A 122 -8.96 6.60 -36.49
N LYS A 123 -7.86 7.10 -37.08
CA LYS A 123 -7.86 8.46 -37.64
C LYS A 123 -8.84 8.50 -38.82
N ALA A 124 -9.60 9.59 -38.93
CA ALA A 124 -10.37 9.85 -40.13
C ALA A 124 -9.40 9.85 -41.34
N ALA A 125 -9.75 9.11 -42.38
CA ALA A 125 -8.94 9.06 -43.59
C ALA A 125 -8.86 10.47 -44.18
N SER A 126 -7.67 11.09 -44.20
CA SER A 126 -7.45 12.20 -45.10
C SER A 126 -7.32 11.64 -46.52
N ALA A 127 -7.85 12.38 -47.48
CA ALA A 127 -8.08 12.02 -48.88
C ALA A 127 -7.15 10.91 -49.43
N GLY A 128 -7.72 9.70 -49.58
CA GLY A 128 -7.17 8.63 -50.43
C GLY A 128 -6.32 7.53 -49.75
N GLY A 129 -6.03 7.60 -48.44
CA GLY A 129 -5.21 6.60 -47.75
C GLY A 129 -5.98 5.57 -46.92
N THR A 130 -5.40 4.39 -46.69
CA THR A 130 -5.88 3.43 -45.68
C THR A 130 -5.76 4.04 -44.28
N ALA A 131 -6.85 4.00 -43.51
CA ALA A 131 -6.88 4.59 -42.16
C ALA A 131 -5.88 3.86 -41.24
N LYS A 132 -4.76 4.51 -40.91
CA LYS A 132 -3.80 3.99 -39.92
C LYS A 132 -4.45 4.03 -38.53
N ALA A 133 -4.43 2.90 -37.84
CA ALA A 133 -4.86 2.81 -36.45
C ALA A 133 -3.82 3.48 -35.54
N ILE A 134 -4.29 4.22 -34.55
CA ILE A 134 -3.48 4.83 -33.50
C ILE A 134 -3.81 4.15 -32.19
N TYR A 135 -2.78 3.88 -31.40
CA TYR A 135 -2.90 3.27 -30.09
C TYR A 135 -2.73 4.35 -29.03
N LEU A 136 -3.81 4.62 -28.29
CA LEU A 136 -3.79 5.55 -27.16
C LEU A 136 -3.70 4.76 -25.86
N TYR A 137 -2.68 5.06 -25.08
CA TYR A 137 -2.50 4.52 -23.74
C TYR A 137 -3.28 5.37 -22.74
N HIS A 138 -3.97 4.72 -21.82
CA HIS A 138 -4.72 5.37 -20.76
C HIS A 138 -4.74 4.51 -19.49
N VAL A 139 -5.00 5.13 -18.33
CA VAL A 139 -5.13 4.44 -17.04
C VAL A 139 -6.61 4.41 -16.64
N LYS A 140 -7.20 3.22 -16.56
CA LYS A 140 -8.53 3.03 -15.96
C LYS A 140 -8.39 2.68 -14.49
N ILE A 141 -8.40 3.70 -13.63
CA ILE A 141 -8.18 3.55 -12.18
C ILE A 141 -9.05 2.44 -11.56
N HIS A 142 -10.31 2.32 -11.98
CA HIS A 142 -11.20 1.28 -11.47
C HIS A 142 -10.74 -0.14 -11.81
N GLU A 143 -10.34 -0.39 -13.06
CA GLU A 143 -9.81 -1.70 -13.49
C GLU A 143 -8.47 -1.99 -12.79
N VAL A 144 -7.59 -1.00 -12.70
CA VAL A 144 -6.30 -1.14 -12.01
C VAL A 144 -6.49 -1.44 -10.52
N ALA A 145 -7.46 -0.79 -9.85
CA ALA A 145 -7.79 -1.07 -8.45
C ALA A 145 -8.27 -2.52 -8.26
N HIS A 146 -9.04 -3.07 -9.21
CA HIS A 146 -9.42 -4.48 -9.21
C HIS A 146 -8.21 -5.39 -9.36
N THR A 147 -7.32 -5.11 -10.31
CA THR A 147 -6.07 -5.87 -10.52
C THR A 147 -5.23 -5.90 -9.25
N VAL A 148 -5.00 -4.74 -8.61
CA VAL A 148 -4.22 -4.67 -7.36
C VAL A 148 -4.92 -5.41 -6.22
N ARG A 149 -6.24 -5.35 -6.12
CA ARG A 149 -7.00 -6.11 -5.12
C ARG A 149 -6.82 -7.62 -5.32
N GLU A 150 -6.89 -8.12 -6.55
CA GLU A 150 -6.63 -9.53 -6.84
C GLU A 150 -5.18 -9.94 -6.56
N MET A 151 -4.22 -9.04 -6.78
CA MET A 151 -2.83 -9.28 -6.38
C MET A 151 -2.72 -9.40 -4.85
N CYS A 152 -3.38 -8.53 -4.09
CA CYS A 152 -3.40 -8.60 -2.62
C CYS A 152 -4.00 -9.92 -2.13
N TYR A 153 -5.12 -10.38 -2.71
CA TYR A 153 -5.72 -11.67 -2.32
C TYR A 153 -4.81 -12.86 -2.63
N ARG A 154 -4.15 -12.87 -3.80
CA ARG A 154 -3.16 -13.91 -4.14
C ARG A 154 -1.97 -13.88 -3.18
N ALA A 155 -1.45 -12.69 -2.86
CA ALA A 155 -0.35 -12.53 -1.91
C ALA A 155 -0.74 -13.01 -0.51
N LEU A 156 -1.93 -12.66 -0.03
CA LEU A 156 -2.46 -13.09 1.26
C LEU A 156 -2.58 -14.62 1.33
N HIS A 157 -3.16 -15.25 0.29
CA HIS A 157 -3.26 -16.70 0.22
C HIS A 157 -1.88 -17.37 0.26
N ASN A 158 -0.89 -16.82 -0.45
CA ASN A 158 0.47 -17.33 -0.46
C ASN A 158 1.14 -17.20 0.92
N ILE A 159 0.97 -16.07 1.61
CA ILE A 159 1.52 -15.84 2.96
C ILE A 159 0.93 -16.83 3.96
N ILE A 160 -0.40 -17.01 3.95
CA ILE A 160 -1.09 -17.94 4.83
C ILE A 160 -0.62 -19.37 4.58
N SER A 161 -0.56 -19.78 3.30
CA SER A 161 -0.12 -21.12 2.89
C SER A 161 1.33 -21.40 3.29
N VAL A 162 2.24 -20.46 3.03
CA VAL A 162 3.64 -20.57 3.44
C VAL A 162 3.78 -20.58 4.96
N GLY A 163 3.03 -19.74 5.67
CA GLY A 163 3.03 -19.69 7.13
C GLY A 163 2.50 -20.98 7.76
N ALA A 164 1.44 -21.57 7.20
CA ALA A 164 0.93 -22.87 7.61
C ALA A 164 1.96 -23.98 7.37
N HIS A 165 2.59 -24.00 6.19
CA HIS A 165 3.64 -24.97 5.86
C HIS A 165 4.85 -24.85 6.80
N VAL A 166 5.34 -23.63 7.07
CA VAL A 166 6.46 -23.40 8.00
C VAL A 166 6.13 -23.88 9.41
N ARG A 167 4.91 -23.60 9.89
CA ARG A 167 4.43 -24.09 11.19
C ARG A 167 4.34 -25.61 11.24
N GLN A 168 3.85 -26.25 10.18
CA GLN A 168 3.74 -27.70 10.11
C GLN A 168 5.12 -28.39 10.09
N SER A 169 6.04 -27.89 9.27
CA SER A 169 7.40 -28.44 9.15
C SER A 169 8.20 -28.34 10.46
N HIS A 170 7.94 -27.31 11.28
CA HIS A 170 8.62 -27.10 12.57
C HIS A 170 7.75 -27.42 13.79
N ALA A 171 6.59 -28.07 13.62
CA ALA A 171 5.61 -28.26 14.71
C ALA A 171 6.22 -28.95 15.95
N ARG A 172 6.96 -30.05 15.73
CA ARG A 172 7.61 -30.81 16.81
C ARG A 172 8.63 -29.98 17.59
N LEU A 173 9.44 -29.18 16.87
CA LEU A 173 10.47 -28.33 17.47
C LEU A 173 9.85 -27.15 18.23
N LEU A 174 8.82 -26.53 17.68
CA LEU A 174 8.07 -25.45 18.32
C LEU A 174 7.34 -25.94 19.58
N ASP A 175 6.77 -27.15 19.56
CA ASP A 175 6.14 -27.76 20.72
C ASP A 175 7.15 -28.13 21.81
N LYS A 176 8.30 -28.70 21.42
CA LYS A 176 9.42 -28.95 22.34
C LYS A 176 9.87 -27.65 23.02
N GLN A 177 10.09 -26.58 22.25
CA GLN A 177 10.49 -25.28 22.79
C GLN A 177 9.41 -24.66 23.70
N ARG A 178 8.12 -24.76 23.34
CA ARG A 178 7.01 -24.29 24.18
C ARG A 178 6.96 -25.01 25.52
N ARG A 179 7.15 -26.33 25.54
CA ARG A 179 7.21 -27.14 26.77
C ARG A 179 8.39 -26.72 27.65
N VAL A 180 9.59 -26.59 27.07
CA VAL A 180 10.80 -26.15 27.78
C VAL A 180 10.60 -24.75 28.38
N ARG A 181 10.12 -23.78 27.60
CA ARG A 181 9.82 -22.41 28.09
C ARG A 181 8.82 -22.42 29.25
N SER A 182 7.80 -23.28 29.20
CA SER A 182 6.80 -23.40 30.26
C SER A 182 7.37 -23.97 31.56
N ILE A 183 8.23 -25.00 31.46
CA ILE A 183 8.91 -25.61 32.61
C ILE A 183 9.86 -24.60 33.25
N VAL A 184 10.69 -23.94 32.44
CA VAL A 184 11.63 -22.89 32.90
C VAL A 184 10.89 -21.76 33.59
N HIS A 185 9.76 -21.31 33.04
CA HIS A 185 8.94 -20.28 33.67
C HIS A 185 8.40 -20.73 35.04
N GLY A 186 7.88 -21.96 35.13
CA GLY A 186 7.41 -22.53 36.40
C GLY A 186 8.52 -22.69 37.44
N MET A 187 9.73 -23.09 37.04
CA MET A 187 10.90 -23.19 37.91
C MET A 187 11.35 -21.82 38.44
N ARG A 188 11.33 -20.79 37.59
CA ARG A 188 11.65 -19.40 38.00
C ARG A 188 10.66 -18.87 39.03
N ILE A 189 9.36 -19.16 38.88
CA ILE A 189 8.34 -18.74 39.86
C ILE A 189 8.55 -19.42 41.21
N ARG A 190 8.97 -20.70 41.22
CA ARG A 190 9.25 -21.45 42.45
C ARG A 190 10.56 -21.07 43.13
N GLY A 191 11.40 -20.25 42.50
CA GLY A 191 12.71 -19.88 43.03
C GLY A 191 13.70 -21.04 43.05
N GLU A 192 13.58 -21.99 42.13
CA GLU A 192 14.50 -23.12 41.99
C GLU A 192 15.94 -22.64 41.73
N PRO A 193 16.96 -23.38 42.21
CA PRO A 193 18.35 -23.03 41.99
C PRO A 193 18.71 -23.05 40.50
N GLN A 194 19.63 -22.17 40.12
CA GLN A 194 19.91 -21.85 38.72
C GLN A 194 20.42 -23.05 37.90
N HIS A 195 21.12 -24.01 38.54
CA HIS A 195 21.56 -25.24 37.88
C HIS A 195 20.40 -26.08 37.31
N ASN A 196 19.30 -26.21 38.05
CA ASN A 196 18.10 -26.95 37.59
C ASN A 196 17.47 -26.30 36.36
N ILE A 197 17.61 -24.98 36.21
CA ILE A 197 17.08 -24.24 35.06
C ILE A 197 17.99 -24.46 33.84
N ASP A 198 19.30 -24.47 34.04
CA ASP A 198 20.28 -24.66 32.98
C ASP A 198 20.21 -26.09 32.42
N ASP A 199 20.05 -27.11 33.26
CA ASP A 199 19.84 -28.51 32.83
C ASP A 199 18.62 -28.66 31.90
N VAL A 200 17.53 -27.95 32.19
CA VAL A 200 16.33 -27.95 31.36
C VAL A 200 16.55 -27.19 30.05
N LEU A 201 17.37 -26.15 30.04
CA LEU A 201 17.72 -25.40 28.83
C LEU A 201 18.64 -26.21 27.91
N GLU A 202 19.56 -27.01 28.46
CA GLU A 202 20.47 -27.88 27.71
C GLU A 202 19.75 -29.03 26.97
N THR A 203 18.49 -29.32 27.32
CA THR A 203 17.65 -30.27 26.57
C THR A 203 17.36 -29.82 25.12
N LEU A 204 17.54 -28.53 24.82
CA LEU A 204 17.49 -27.96 23.48
C LEU A 204 18.91 -27.82 22.94
N THR A 205 19.19 -28.55 21.87
CA THR A 205 20.52 -28.48 21.25
C THR A 205 20.70 -27.14 20.52
N PRO A 206 21.94 -26.60 20.43
CA PRO A 206 22.23 -25.37 19.68
C PRO A 206 21.66 -25.32 18.24
N PRO A 207 21.71 -26.40 17.42
CA PRO A 207 21.10 -26.39 16.09
C PRO A 207 19.57 -26.33 16.12
N GLU A 208 18.91 -26.93 17.11
CA GLU A 208 17.45 -26.81 17.28
C GLU A 208 17.06 -25.37 17.63
N LEU A 209 17.81 -24.70 18.50
CA LEU A 209 17.60 -23.29 18.84
C LEU A 209 17.76 -22.39 17.60
N ALA A 210 18.79 -22.63 16.78
CA ALA A 210 19.00 -21.90 15.52
C ALA A 210 17.83 -22.12 14.54
N ALA A 211 17.39 -23.37 14.34
CA ALA A 211 16.27 -23.68 13.46
C ALA A 211 14.95 -23.04 13.93
N VAL A 212 14.69 -23.08 15.24
CA VAL A 212 13.47 -22.48 15.81
C VAL A 212 13.50 -20.95 15.72
N SER A 213 14.62 -20.31 16.05
CA SER A 213 14.75 -18.85 15.91
C SER A 213 14.58 -18.38 14.46
N ALA A 214 15.12 -19.12 13.48
CA ALA A 214 14.91 -18.85 12.07
C ALA A 214 13.43 -19.00 11.66
N ALA A 215 12.76 -20.07 12.13
CA ALA A 215 11.34 -20.28 11.89
C ALA A 215 10.46 -19.19 12.54
N GLU A 216 10.73 -18.81 13.79
CA GLU A 216 10.03 -17.71 14.48
C GLU A 216 10.23 -16.38 13.74
N THR A 217 11.45 -16.08 13.30
CA THR A 217 11.74 -14.84 12.54
C THR A 217 10.97 -14.82 11.23
N ARG A 218 10.96 -15.93 10.48
CA ARG A 218 10.19 -16.07 9.25
C ARG A 218 8.68 -15.94 9.49
N LEU A 219 8.15 -16.51 10.57
CA LEU A 219 6.73 -16.37 10.89
C LEU A 219 6.37 -14.93 11.29
N ARG A 220 7.27 -14.22 12.00
CA ARG A 220 7.08 -12.80 12.32
C ARG A 220 7.10 -11.92 11.07
N THR A 221 8.00 -12.16 10.12
CA THR A 221 8.02 -11.40 8.87
C THR A 221 6.76 -11.65 8.03
N LEU A 222 6.28 -12.89 7.97
CA LEU A 222 5.02 -13.22 7.31
C LEU A 222 3.82 -12.54 7.99
N ALA A 223 3.77 -12.53 9.33
CA ALA A 223 2.70 -11.85 10.08
C ALA A 223 2.73 -10.32 9.89
N ALA A 224 3.92 -9.71 9.83
CA ALA A 224 4.06 -8.29 9.52
C ALA A 224 3.57 -7.98 8.09
N ALA A 225 3.92 -8.82 7.12
CA ALA A 225 3.46 -8.68 5.74
C ALA A 225 1.93 -8.83 5.61
N GLU A 226 1.31 -9.71 6.40
CA GLU A 226 -0.15 -9.86 6.47
C GLU A 226 -0.84 -8.57 6.92
N ILE A 227 -0.29 -7.90 7.95
CA ILE A 227 -0.83 -6.63 8.46
C ILE A 227 -0.69 -5.51 7.41
N GLU A 228 0.44 -5.42 6.71
CA GLU A 228 0.62 -4.40 5.67
C GLU A 228 -0.31 -4.65 4.47
N LEU A 229 -0.55 -5.91 4.09
CA LEU A 229 -1.52 -6.25 3.05
C LEU A 229 -2.96 -5.92 3.46
N ASP A 230 -3.31 -6.13 4.72
CA ASP A 230 -4.63 -5.76 5.24
C ASP A 230 -4.86 -4.24 5.14
N ARG A 231 -3.86 -3.43 5.45
CA ARG A 231 -3.92 -1.97 5.26
C ARG A 231 -4.18 -1.59 3.79
N ALA A 232 -3.48 -2.24 2.85
CA ALA A 232 -3.68 -2.00 1.43
C ALA A 232 -5.10 -2.41 0.96
N LEU A 233 -5.58 -3.57 1.43
CA LEU A 233 -6.93 -4.06 1.16
C LEU A 233 -8.00 -3.13 1.75
N PHE A 234 -7.76 -2.58 2.95
CA PHE A 234 -8.65 -1.62 3.56
C PHE A 234 -8.80 -0.36 2.70
N LEU A 235 -7.71 0.21 2.20
CA LEU A 235 -7.76 1.37 1.29
C LEU A 235 -8.53 1.06 0.00
N LEU A 236 -8.30 -0.11 -0.59
CA LEU A 236 -9.04 -0.56 -1.77
C LEU A 236 -10.54 -0.74 -1.46
N SER A 237 -10.88 -1.33 -0.32
CA SER A 237 -12.26 -1.51 0.11
C SER A 237 -12.96 -0.17 0.35
N CYS A 238 -12.26 0.82 0.94
CA CYS A 238 -12.76 2.18 1.11
C CYS A 238 -13.10 2.82 -0.23
N TYR A 239 -12.20 2.70 -1.22
CA TYR A 239 -12.46 3.20 -2.56
C TYR A 239 -13.72 2.56 -3.19
N PHE A 240 -13.85 1.24 -3.13
CA PHE A 240 -15.01 0.54 -3.69
C PHE A 240 -16.31 0.78 -2.92
N ALA A 241 -16.23 1.12 -1.63
CA ALA A 241 -17.39 1.43 -0.80
C ALA A 241 -18.06 2.76 -1.15
N TYR A 242 -17.33 3.69 -1.79
CA TYR A 242 -17.89 4.94 -2.31
C TYR A 242 -18.23 4.78 -3.80
N PRO A 243 -19.48 4.43 -4.16
CA PRO A 243 -19.88 4.30 -5.56
C PRO A 243 -19.71 5.64 -6.30
N ARG A 244 -19.36 5.54 -7.58
CA ARG A 244 -19.05 6.68 -8.42
C ARG A 244 -20.28 7.49 -8.81
#